data_AF-A0A6B2DK02-F1
#
_entry.id   AF-A0A6B2DK02-F1
#
_cell.length_a   1.000
_cell.length_b   1.000
_cell.length_c   1.000
_cell.angle_alpha   90.00
_cell.angle_beta   90.00
_cell.angle_gamma   90.00
#
_symmetry.space_group_name_H-M   'P 1'
#
loop_
_entity.id
_entity.type
_entity.pdbx_description
1 polymer ?
#
loop_
_entity_poly.entity_id
_entity_poly.type
_entity_poly.pdbx_seq_one_letter_code
_entity_poly.pdbx_strand_id
1 'polypeptide(L)'
;MPPEEPPAPGRHDAAEHRLGTAAVAYREVGGPEAAAANLAWWDADADDYQAEHGGFLGDADFVWCPEGVREAEARLLGDVR
;
A
#
# COMPACT_ATOMS: atom_id res chain seq x y z
N MET A 1 14.01 -23.79 27.07
CA MET A 1 13.65 -23.26 25.75
C MET A 1 13.14 -21.85 25.96
N PRO A 2 13.73 -20.81 25.35
CA PRO A 2 13.06 -19.52 25.32
C PRO A 2 11.68 -19.68 24.65
N PRO A 3 10.68 -18.87 25.03
CA PRO A 3 9.42 -18.86 24.29
C PRO A 3 9.71 -18.55 22.82
N GLU A 4 9.10 -19.29 21.90
CA GLU A 4 9.14 -18.96 20.48
C GLU A 4 8.49 -17.59 20.30
N GLU A 5 9.23 -16.64 19.74
CA GLU A 5 8.65 -15.37 19.32
C GLU A 5 7.59 -15.65 18.24
N PRO A 6 6.42 -14.98 18.29
CA PRO A 6 5.43 -15.14 17.24
C PRO A 6 6.07 -14.74 15.90
N PRO A 7 5.69 -15.40 14.79
CA PRO A 7 6.17 -15.01 13.48
C PRO A 7 5.88 -13.53 13.26
N ALA A 8 6.84 -12.82 12.67
CA ALA A 8 6.64 -11.44 12.27
C ALA A 8 5.39 -11.36 11.37
N PRO A 9 4.57 -10.32 11.53
CA PRO A 9 3.41 -10.12 10.67
C PRO A 9 3.84 -10.16 9.20
N GLY A 10 3.04 -10.82 8.37
CA GLY A 10 3.21 -10.80 6.93
C GLY A 10 3.00 -9.39 6.38
N ARG A 11 3.56 -9.15 5.19
CA ARG A 11 3.52 -7.83 4.52
C ARG A 11 2.09 -7.29 4.27
N HIS A 12 1.07 -8.16 4.29
CA HIS A 12 -0.32 -7.83 3.95
C HIS A 12 -1.31 -8.26 5.04
N ASP A 13 -0.88 -8.31 6.30
CA ASP A 13 -1.66 -8.86 7.40
C ASP A 13 -2.98 -8.13 7.63
N ALA A 14 -3.02 -6.80 7.51
CA ALA A 14 -4.27 -6.04 7.65
C ALA A 14 -5.25 -6.38 6.52
N ALA A 15 -4.78 -6.47 5.28
CA ALA A 15 -5.60 -6.84 4.13
C ALA A 15 -6.15 -8.27 4.25
N GLU A 16 -5.30 -9.24 4.61
CA GLU A 16 -5.71 -10.63 4.81
C GLU A 16 -6.69 -10.77 5.99
N HIS A 17 -6.50 -10.03 7.08
CA HIS A 17 -7.41 -10.03 8.22
C HIS A 17 -8.78 -9.41 7.88
N ARG A 18 -8.80 -8.30 7.12
CA ARG A 18 -10.03 -7.56 6.77
C ARG A 18 -10.84 -8.24 5.66
N LEU A 19 -10.18 -8.79 4.65
CA LEU A 19 -10.83 -9.33 3.44
C LEU A 19 -10.83 -10.87 3.38
N GLY A 20 -10.00 -11.52 4.18
CA GLY A 20 -9.72 -12.95 4.04
C GLY A 20 -8.83 -13.26 2.84
N THR A 21 -8.54 -14.53 2.65
CA THR A 21 -7.80 -15.03 1.48
C THR A 21 -8.74 -15.77 0.53
N ALA A 22 -8.39 -15.75 -0.76
CA ALA A 22 -9.11 -16.48 -1.80
C ALA A 22 -8.21 -17.56 -2.41
N ALA A 23 -8.83 -18.66 -2.86
CA ALA A 23 -8.13 -19.68 -3.65
C ALA A 23 -7.83 -19.17 -5.08
N VAL A 24 -6.81 -19.76 -5.70
CA VAL A 24 -6.46 -19.47 -7.10
C VAL A 24 -7.54 -20.02 -8.04
N ALA A 25 -8.06 -19.19 -8.93
CA ALA A 25 -9.05 -19.56 -9.92
C ALA A 25 -8.89 -18.76 -11.22
N TYR A 26 -9.35 -19.33 -12.34
CA TYR A 26 -9.47 -18.63 -13.62
C TYR A 26 -10.96 -18.39 -13.92
N ARG A 27 -11.35 -17.13 -14.11
CA ARG A 27 -12.72 -16.73 -14.46
C ARG A 27 -12.71 -15.41 -15.23
N GLU A 28 -13.78 -15.15 -15.96
CA GLU A 28 -14.03 -13.82 -16.53
C GLU A 28 -14.26 -12.80 -15.40
N VAL A 29 -13.62 -11.63 -15.53
CA VAL A 29 -13.72 -10.50 -14.59
C VAL A 29 -13.96 -9.24 -15.40
N GLY A 30 -15.05 -8.54 -15.12
CA GLY A 30 -15.35 -7.26 -15.76
C GLY A 30 -14.59 -6.09 -15.11
N GLY A 31 -14.46 -4.98 -15.85
CA GLY A 31 -13.80 -3.76 -15.34
C GLY A 31 -14.33 -3.25 -13.99
N PRO A 32 -15.67 -3.14 -13.78
CA PRO A 32 -16.21 -2.70 -12.49
C PRO A 32 -15.86 -3.63 -11.33
N GLU A 33 -15.87 -4.93 -11.57
CA GLU A 33 -15.51 -5.93 -10.57
C GLU A 33 -14.01 -5.85 -10.23
N ALA A 34 -13.16 -5.75 -11.24
CA ALA A 34 -11.71 -5.59 -11.05
C ALA A 34 -11.41 -4.30 -10.27
N ALA A 35 -12.08 -3.19 -10.59
CA ALA A 35 -11.90 -1.92 -9.90
C ALA A 35 -12.34 -2.01 -8.43
N ALA A 36 -13.51 -2.58 -8.15
CA ALA A 36 -14.00 -2.75 -6.78
C ALA A 36 -13.07 -3.63 -5.94
N ALA A 37 -12.56 -4.73 -6.52
CA ALA A 37 -11.62 -5.63 -5.85
C ALA A 37 -10.28 -4.93 -5.54
N ASN A 38 -9.73 -4.18 -6.50
CA ASN A 38 -8.49 -3.42 -6.30
C ASN A 38 -8.65 -2.34 -5.22
N LEU A 39 -9.76 -1.59 -5.26
CA LEU A 39 -10.04 -0.55 -4.27
C LEU A 39 -10.14 -1.15 -2.86
N ALA A 40 -10.93 -2.21 -2.69
CA ALA A 40 -11.10 -2.85 -1.39
C ALA A 40 -9.77 -3.38 -0.84
N TRP A 41 -8.94 -3.98 -1.70
CA TRP A 41 -7.65 -4.53 -1.28
C TRP A 41 -6.66 -3.42 -0.88
N TRP A 42 -6.49 -2.38 -1.71
CA TRP A 42 -5.57 -1.29 -1.40
C TRP A 42 -6.00 -0.47 -0.18
N ASP A 43 -7.31 -0.28 0.03
CA ASP A 43 -7.84 0.38 1.22
C ASP A 43 -7.56 -0.44 2.49
N ALA A 44 -7.58 -1.77 2.39
CA ALA A 44 -7.29 -2.65 3.51
C ALA A 44 -5.79 -2.71 3.84
N ASP A 45 -4.90 -2.57 2.85
CA ASP A 45 -3.43 -2.63 2.97
C ASP A 45 -2.78 -1.27 3.27
N ALA A 46 -3.53 -0.17 3.13
CA ALA A 46 -2.99 1.19 3.18
C ALA A 46 -2.18 1.51 4.44
N ASP A 47 -2.67 1.08 5.61
CA ASP A 47 -2.02 1.33 6.90
C ASP A 47 -0.67 0.59 7.01
N ASP A 48 -0.63 -0.68 6.59
CA ASP A 48 0.58 -1.51 6.62
C ASP A 48 1.63 -0.96 5.64
N TYR A 49 1.19 -0.59 4.43
CA TYR A 49 2.05 0.02 3.41
C TYR A 49 2.63 1.35 3.89
N GLN A 50 1.82 2.20 4.53
CA GLN A 50 2.29 3.45 5.12
C GLN A 50 3.25 3.21 6.28
N ALA A 51 3.01 2.21 7.14
CA ALA A 51 3.92 1.88 8.24
C ALA A 51 5.30 1.44 7.74
N GLU A 52 5.35 0.67 6.63
CA GLU A 52 6.60 0.22 6.02
C GLU A 52 7.34 1.35 5.28
N HIS A 53 6.61 2.17 4.52
CA HIS A 53 7.21 3.12 3.58
C HIS A 53 7.08 4.60 3.97
N GLY A 54 6.39 4.91 5.07
CA GLY A 54 6.08 6.28 5.50
C GLY A 54 7.31 7.12 5.77
N GLY A 55 8.44 6.51 6.19
CA GLY A 55 9.70 7.25 6.34
C GLY A 55 10.24 7.84 5.03
N PHE A 56 9.97 7.17 3.91
CA PHE A 56 10.32 7.66 2.56
C PHE A 56 9.24 8.60 2.01
N LEU A 57 7.97 8.19 2.07
CA LEU A 57 6.85 8.93 1.51
C LEU A 57 6.56 10.25 2.26
N GLY A 58 6.84 10.29 3.55
CA GLY A 58 6.40 11.37 4.45
C GLY A 58 4.90 11.29 4.76
N ASP A 59 4.40 12.26 5.54
CA ASP A 59 3.00 12.29 5.96
C ASP A 59 2.07 12.82 4.87
N ALA A 60 2.48 13.88 4.17
CA ALA A 60 1.72 14.53 3.10
C ALA A 60 2.65 15.29 2.14
N ASP A 61 3.71 14.63 1.69
CA ASP A 61 4.70 15.20 0.77
C ASP A 61 4.60 14.60 -0.63
N PHE A 62 4.97 15.39 -1.63
CA PHE A 62 5.10 14.90 -3.00
C PHE A 62 6.56 14.55 -3.29
N VAL A 63 6.82 13.28 -3.59
CA VAL A 63 8.16 12.74 -3.87
C VAL A 63 8.19 12.17 -5.28
N TRP A 64 9.12 12.65 -6.10
CA TRP A 64 9.37 12.17 -7.45
C TRP A 64 10.28 10.94 -7.44
N CYS A 65 9.82 9.86 -8.06
CA CYS A 65 10.56 8.62 -8.22
C CYS A 65 11.24 8.55 -9.62
N PRO A 66 12.33 7.78 -9.76
CA PRO A 66 12.96 6.93 -8.73
C PRO A 66 13.95 7.66 -7.79
N GLU A 67 14.35 8.89 -8.08
CA GLU A 67 15.43 9.58 -7.36
C GLU A 67 15.06 10.06 -5.94
N GLY A 68 13.78 10.02 -5.56
CA GLY A 68 13.33 10.44 -4.23
C GLY A 68 13.35 11.97 -4.04
N VAL A 69 13.21 12.72 -5.13
CA VAL A 69 13.30 14.19 -5.11
C VAL A 69 12.01 14.79 -4.57
N ARG A 70 12.08 15.65 -3.54
CA ARG A 70 10.90 16.32 -3.00
C ARG A 70 10.44 17.47 -3.92
N GLU A 71 9.14 17.58 -4.14
CA GLU A 71 8.56 18.68 -4.94
C GLU A 71 8.86 20.05 -4.33
N ALA A 72 8.93 20.16 -3.01
CA ALA A 72 9.30 21.40 -2.32
C ALA A 72 10.67 21.96 -2.77
N GLU A 73 11.56 21.09 -3.23
CA GLU A 73 12.91 21.43 -3.71
C GLU A 73 12.91 21.65 -5.23
N ALA A 74 12.29 20.75 -5.99
CA ALA A 74 12.35 20.75 -7.45
C ALA A 74 11.36 21.72 -8.11
N ARG A 75 10.22 21.99 -7.47
CA ARG A 75 9.15 22.87 -7.95
C ARG A 75 8.70 22.54 -9.38
N LEU A 76 8.59 21.25 -9.71
CA LEU A 76 8.22 20.79 -11.06
C LEU A 76 6.73 21.02 -11.37
N LEU A 77 5.88 21.09 -10.35
CA LEU A 77 4.47 21.43 -10.47
C LEU A 77 4.24 22.95 -10.55
N GLY A 78 5.27 23.76 -10.23
CA GLY A 78 5.15 25.21 -10.14
C GLY A 78 4.29 25.65 -8.96
N ASP A 79 3.49 26.70 -9.14
CA ASP A 79 2.60 27.22 -8.11
C ASP A 79 1.35 26.32 -7.96
N VAL A 80 1.36 25.45 -6.95
CA VAL A 80 0.23 24.57 -6.60
C VAL A 80 -0.78 25.36 -5.76
N ARG A 81 -2.09 25.20 -6.04
CA ARG A 81 -3.20 25.90 -5.36
C ARG A 81 -4.05 24.95 -4.55
#